data_AF-A0A9Q3KMH3-F1
#
_entry.id   AF-A0A9Q3KMH3-F1
#
_cell.length_a   1.000
_cell.length_b   1.000
_cell.length_c   1.000
_cell.angle_alpha   90.00
_cell.angle_beta   90.00
_cell.angle_gamma   90.00
#
_symmetry.space_group_name_H-M   'P 1'
#
loop_
_entity.id
_entity.type
_entity.pdbx_description
1 polymer ?
#
loop_
_entity_poly.entity_id
_entity_poly.type
_entity_poly.pdbx_seq_one_letter_code
_entity_poly.pdbx_strand_id
1 'polypeptide(L)'
;MPKANKSTVKRLGNMIKIKEPSRPWEIVHMDWGTGLPPGGDKSYNACLVIVDRFSKTPIFLPCHKDDTATDTALLIWNRVV
;
A
#
# COMPACT_ATOMS: atom_id res chain seq x y z
N MET A 1 48.91 -15.29 20.75
CA MET A 1 48.08 -15.64 19.58
C MET A 1 46.82 -14.78 19.60
N PRO A 2 46.48 -14.04 18.53
CA PRO A 2 45.28 -13.21 18.54
C PRO A 2 44.03 -14.10 18.39
N LYS A 3 43.03 -13.89 19.25
CA LYS A 3 41.74 -14.58 19.17
C LYS A 3 40.95 -14.06 17.98
N ALA A 4 40.49 -14.95 17.11
CA ALA A 4 39.62 -14.61 16.00
C ALA A 4 38.28 -14.04 16.50
N ASN A 5 37.87 -12.89 15.97
CA ASN A 5 36.53 -12.34 16.18
C ASN A 5 35.53 -13.23 15.43
N LYS A 6 34.64 -13.90 16.17
CA LYS A 6 33.47 -14.57 15.58
C LYS A 6 32.52 -13.49 15.05
N SER A 7 32.51 -13.27 13.74
CA SER A 7 31.46 -12.48 13.10
C SER A 7 30.12 -13.18 13.35
N THR A 8 29.27 -12.55 14.15
CA THR A 8 27.91 -13.05 14.36
C THR A 8 27.12 -12.69 13.11
N VAL A 9 27.02 -13.62 12.18
CA VAL A 9 26.14 -13.47 11.02
C VAL A 9 24.72 -13.38 11.57
N LYS A 10 24.16 -12.17 11.59
CA LYS A 10 22.76 -11.94 12.00
C LYS A 10 21.87 -12.70 11.01
N ARG A 11 21.23 -13.79 11.45
CA ARG A 11 20.20 -14.46 10.65
C ARG A 11 19.13 -13.41 10.33
N LEU A 12 18.99 -13.08 9.05
CA LEU A 12 17.86 -12.32 8.56
C LEU A 12 16.62 -13.22 8.72
N GLY A 13 15.54 -12.68 9.29
CA GLY A 13 14.31 -13.44 9.51
C GLY A 13 13.71 -13.94 8.19
N ASN A 14 12.97 -15.05 8.26
CA ASN A 14 12.28 -15.62 7.08
C ASN A 14 11.12 -14.70 6.65
N MET A 15 10.89 -14.57 5.33
CA MET A 15 9.71 -13.88 4.83
C MET A 15 8.45 -14.69 5.19
N ILE A 16 7.48 -14.03 5.84
CA ILE A 16 6.21 -14.66 6.21
C ILE A 16 5.19 -14.42 5.10
N LYS A 17 4.58 -15.49 4.59
CA LYS A 17 3.51 -15.38 3.60
C LYS A 17 2.21 -14.94 4.28
N ILE A 18 1.60 -13.88 3.77
CA ILE A 18 0.26 -13.43 4.19
C ILE A 18 -0.77 -14.44 3.67
N LYS A 19 -1.76 -14.79 4.50
CA LYS A 19 -2.85 -15.71 4.13
C LYS A 19 -3.54 -15.26 2.84
N GLU A 20 -3.88 -16.23 1.99
CA GLU A 20 -4.67 -15.96 0.79
C GLU A 20 -6.14 -15.71 1.18
N PRO A 21 -6.79 -14.70 0.57
CA PRO A 21 -8.21 -14.47 0.79
C PRO A 21 -9.05 -15.62 0.21
N SER A 22 -10.17 -15.91 0.85
CA SER A 22 -11.15 -16.92 0.45
C SER A 22 -12.33 -16.35 -0.34
N ARG A 23 -12.56 -15.04 -0.24
CA ARG A 23 -13.61 -14.31 -0.96
C ARG A 23 -13.14 -12.92 -1.40
N PRO A 24 -13.79 -12.32 -2.42
CA PRO A 24 -13.55 -10.93 -2.78
C PRO A 24 -13.67 -9.99 -1.58
N TRP A 25 -12.80 -8.97 -1.55
CA TRP A 25 -12.79 -7.89 -0.54
C TRP A 25 -12.46 -8.34 0.90
N GLU A 26 -11.95 -9.57 1.09
CA GLU A 26 -11.52 -10.03 2.42
C GLU A 26 -10.18 -9.42 2.84
N ILE A 27 -9.26 -9.26 1.88
CA ILE A 27 -7.94 -8.66 2.08
C ILE A 27 -7.70 -7.69 0.93
N VAL A 28 -7.40 -6.44 1.25
CA VAL A 28 -7.01 -5.42 0.27
C VAL A 28 -5.58 -4.95 0.54
N HIS A 29 -4.83 -4.68 -0.53
CA HIS A 29 -3.60 -3.89 -0.44
C HIS A 29 -3.90 -2.47 -0.86
N MET A 30 -3.27 -1.51 -0.18
CA MET A 30 -3.42 -0.10 -0.48
C MET A 30 -2.04 0.55 -0.54
N ASP A 31 -1.83 1.42 -1.52
CA ASP A 31 -0.60 2.22 -1.64
C ASP A 31 -0.88 3.54 -2.37
N TRP A 32 -0.03 4.54 -2.16
CA TRP A 32 -0.13 5.85 -2.79
C TRP A 32 0.99 6.08 -3.79
N GLY A 33 0.61 6.26 -5.06
CA GLY A 33 1.50 6.87 -6.05
C GLY A 33 1.45 8.39 -5.91
N THR A 34 2.52 9.01 -5.39
CA THR A 34 2.61 10.47 -5.21
C THR A 34 3.59 11.10 -6.20
N GLY A 35 3.65 12.44 -6.24
CA GLY A 35 4.57 13.17 -7.12
C GLY A 35 4.12 13.24 -8.57
N LEU A 36 2.82 13.03 -8.82
CA LEU A 36 2.24 13.17 -10.14
C LEU A 36 2.07 14.65 -10.49
N PRO A 37 2.24 15.05 -11.77
CA PRO A 37 1.83 16.37 -12.22
C PRO A 37 0.34 16.61 -11.90
N PRO A 38 -0.06 17.82 -11.46
CA PRO A 38 -1.46 18.13 -11.22
C PRO A 38 -2.33 17.87 -12.45
N GLY A 39 -3.43 17.14 -12.28
CA GLY A 39 -4.29 16.73 -13.39
C GLY A 39 -5.79 16.80 -13.08
N GLY A 40 -6.58 16.96 -14.15
CA GLY A 40 -8.04 17.07 -14.11
C GLY A 40 -8.55 18.35 -13.44
N ASP A 41 -9.88 18.47 -13.34
CA ASP A 41 -10.55 19.69 -12.86
C ASP A 41 -10.20 20.05 -11.40
N LYS A 42 -9.76 19.07 -10.61
CA LYS A 42 -9.41 19.22 -9.19
C LYS A 42 -7.90 19.22 -8.93
N SER A 43 -7.07 19.23 -9.96
CA SER A 43 -5.60 19.29 -9.85
C SER A 43 -5.04 18.20 -8.90
N TYR A 44 -5.54 16.98 -9.02
CA TYR A 44 -5.05 15.84 -8.23
C TYR A 44 -3.58 15.59 -8.55
N ASN A 45 -2.78 15.28 -7.53
CA ASN A 45 -1.32 15.12 -7.64
C ASN A 45 -0.81 13.80 -7.02
N ALA A 46 -1.74 12.93 -6.63
CA ALA A 46 -1.49 11.57 -6.18
C ALA A 46 -2.61 10.63 -6.63
N CYS A 47 -2.34 9.33 -6.52
CA CYS A 47 -3.32 8.28 -6.78
C CYS A 47 -3.23 7.23 -5.67
N LEU A 48 -4.35 7.00 -4.98
CA LEU A 48 -4.51 5.86 -4.08
C LEU A 48 -4.89 4.64 -4.92
N VAL A 49 -4.09 3.59 -4.82
CA VAL A 49 -4.33 2.29 -5.47
C VAL A 49 -4.84 1.33 -4.42
N ILE A 50 -6.00 0.73 -4.68
CA ILE A 50 -6.60 -0.29 -3.80
C ILE A 50 -6.74 -1.56 -4.62
N VAL A 51 -6.12 -2.65 -4.16
CA VAL A 51 -6.14 -3.94 -4.85
C VAL A 51 -6.83 -4.97 -3.98
N ASP A 52 -7.95 -5.50 -4.46
CA ASP A 52 -8.52 -6.70 -3.88
C ASP A 52 -7.61 -7.89 -4.18
N ARG A 53 -7.09 -8.54 -3.13
CA ARG A 53 -6.14 -9.64 -3.27
C ARG A 53 -6.74 -10.89 -3.90
N PHE A 54 -8.05 -11.08 -3.79
CA PHE A 54 -8.72 -12.24 -4.35
C PHE A 54 -8.82 -12.12 -5.88
N SER A 55 -9.40 -11.03 -6.36
CA SER A 55 -9.57 -10.76 -7.80
C SER A 55 -8.31 -10.23 -8.48
N LYS A 56 -7.34 -9.72 -7.72
CA LYS A 56 -6.13 -9.02 -8.20
C LYS A 56 -6.46 -7.77 -9.03
N THR A 57 -7.66 -7.23 -8.86
CA THR A 57 -8.13 -6.09 -9.63
C THR A 57 -7.86 -4.79 -8.86
N PRO A 58 -7.17 -3.80 -9.47
CA PRO A 58 -6.94 -2.51 -8.84
C PRO A 58 -8.11 -1.54 -9.07
N ILE A 59 -8.38 -0.72 -8.08
CA ILE A 59 -9.13 0.53 -8.18
C ILE A 59 -8.15 1.68 -8.01
N PHE A 60 -8.17 2.63 -8.94
CA PHE A 60 -7.37 3.85 -8.89
C PHE A 60 -8.26 5.02 -8.49
N LEU A 61 -7.95 5.63 -7.34
CA LEU A 61 -8.66 6.79 -6.83
C LEU A 61 -7.74 8.01 -6.89
N PRO A 62 -8.07 9.04 -7.69
CA PRO A 62 -7.28 10.26 -7.71
C PRO A 62 -7.45 11.00 -6.38
N CYS A 63 -6.32 11.43 -5.82
CA CYS A 63 -6.25 12.03 -4.49
C CYS A 63 -5.15 13.10 -4.44
N HIS A 64 -4.97 13.71 -3.29
CA HIS A 64 -3.89 14.65 -3.05
C HIS A 64 -2.84 14.03 -2.14
N LYS A 65 -1.56 14.30 -2.40
CA LYS A 65 -0.43 13.78 -1.61
C LYS A 65 -0.50 14.19 -0.13
N ASP A 66 -1.22 15.26 0.17
CA ASP A 66 -1.37 15.86 1.49
C ASP A 66 -2.74 15.50 2.13
N ASP A 67 -3.50 14.59 1.52
CA ASP A 67 -4.78 14.11 2.07
C ASP A 67 -4.56 13.48 3.45
N THR A 68 -5.43 13.85 4.39
CA THR A 68 -5.37 13.32 5.75
C THR A 68 -5.92 11.89 5.82
N ALA A 69 -5.75 11.24 6.97
CA ALA A 69 -6.38 9.95 7.25
C ALA A 69 -7.91 10.03 7.12
N THR A 70 -8.52 11.15 7.54
CA THR A 70 -9.97 11.37 7.42
C THR A 70 -10.39 11.52 5.96
N ASP A 71 -9.64 12.28 5.16
CA ASP A 71 -9.92 12.47 3.73
C ASP A 71 -9.83 11.13 2.99
N THR A 72 -8.79 10.35 3.29
CA THR A 72 -8.61 8.98 2.77
C THR A 72 -9.78 8.09 3.16
N ALA A 73 -10.18 8.07 4.43
CA ALA A 73 -11.28 7.23 4.90
C ALA A 73 -12.60 7.59 4.20
N LEU A 74 -12.89 8.88 4.05
CA LEU A 74 -14.06 9.36 3.31
C LEU A 74 -13.98 9.01 1.82
N LEU A 75 -12.80 9.11 1.20
CA LEU A 75 -12.59 8.74 -0.19
C LEU A 75 -12.89 7.26 -0.42
N ILE A 76 -12.38 6.37 0.44
CA ILE A 76 -12.61 4.93 0.37
C ILE A 76 -14.10 4.62 0.60
N TRP A 77 -14.68 5.19 1.66
CA TRP A 77 -16.09 4.97 1.99
C TRP A 77 -17.02 5.38 0.85
N ASN A 78 -16.75 6.49 0.17
CA ASN A 78 -17.63 7.00 -0.88
C ASN A 78 -17.43 6.33 -2.25
N ARG A 79 -16.33 5.59 -2.47
CA ARG A 79 -15.95 5.09 -3.80
C ARG A 79 -15.81 3.57 -3.89
N VAL A 80 -15.68 2.89 -2.76
CA VAL A 80 -15.37 1.45 -2.72
C VAL A 80 -16.35 0.67 -1.85
N VAL A 81 -16.76 1.24 -0.71
CA VAL A 81 -17.77 0.65 0.19
C VAL A 81 -19.17 0.99 -0.28
#